data_AF-A0A177TP92-F1
#
_entry.id   AF-A0A177TP92-F1
#
_cell.length_a   1.000
_cell.length_b   1.000
_cell.length_c   1.000
_cell.angle_alpha   90.00
_cell.angle_beta   90.00
_cell.angle_gamma   90.00
#
_symmetry.space_group_name_H-M   'P 1'
#
loop_
_entity.id
_entity.type
_entity.pdbx_description
1 polymer ?
#
loop_
_entity_poly.entity_id
_entity_poly.type
_entity_poly.pdbx_seq_one_letter_code
_entity_poly.pdbx_strand_id
1 'polypeptide(L)'
;MSDALEALDAQVSEPGVDATSNELRVPLLLSTVLRREQMEVQLRRDAVSKGMLLERPDLQAIMGSKAGSFDHYINTHHTQLAAAAPNTWEDHVFGLKRDFTETFRYATSPDNVGFFFQRPKEADILGWKMFDHYRSETILLSTFPTFQMRFTAITGGIFNGLRYSNAVVSGGIVLACMIGNEADSKSFQGSDVDFFLYDTTPFEAEQFLQHLEQTLRQNIPNYTQYYHFTRTVNTFTFTPTMPAVTAGLRKVQIVTTIYSTIPNIISHFDLAPCALAYDGEEVWMTAHALRSLWTGYTYVTDAIRGSSASRIMKYAQRGYALRLNDLHHPEDIRLRDVLSDKSILPRKMVRRWKGKLTANRISILVTRTGLGRKGQWTHSLSGLVSLSVLWELVQGHVHLENALIASSNGGGMLYGLYSEPTEQPSQGVIAETYAEAFVRMNFVSAQASNSGTFEIYGRTECLLHVDTSLSMAYKTTMTMSVILPVGLRIPLSRLSRMRLSPARGSRIVQDAANHEFELCIWELPPWKLWGPAPQKRTAAAIRILKSAVALTAWAIHKVEMGAPWHRFNYGNTFARILENDVDAALVREAHFQEWFQH
;
A
#
# COMPACT_ATOMS: atom_id res chain seq x y z
N MET A 1 2.35 6.99 -29.71
CA MET A 1 2.52 6.14 -28.49
C MET A 1 3.18 4.83 -28.86
N SER A 2 2.69 4.17 -29.93
CA SER A 2 3.50 3.23 -30.74
C SER A 2 4.87 3.84 -30.96
N ASP A 3 4.94 5.05 -31.53
CA ASP A 3 6.20 5.76 -31.82
C ASP A 3 7.09 6.09 -30.61
N ALA A 4 6.55 6.15 -29.38
CA ALA A 4 7.35 6.45 -28.18
C ALA A 4 7.90 5.17 -27.52
N LEU A 5 7.16 4.06 -27.63
CA LEU A 5 7.58 2.73 -27.21
C LEU A 5 8.45 2.07 -28.29
N GLU A 6 8.14 2.29 -29.56
CA GLU A 6 8.96 1.95 -30.74
C GLU A 6 10.24 2.77 -30.76
N ALA A 7 10.25 4.05 -30.35
CA ALA A 7 11.50 4.79 -30.15
C ALA A 7 12.35 4.19 -29.02
N LEU A 8 11.73 3.57 -28.01
CA LEU A 8 12.45 2.85 -26.96
C LEU A 8 13.03 1.54 -27.50
N ASP A 9 12.27 0.81 -28.32
CA ASP A 9 12.73 -0.42 -28.98
C ASP A 9 13.79 -0.14 -30.05
N ALA A 10 13.68 0.97 -30.79
CA ALA A 10 14.61 1.37 -31.83
C ALA A 10 15.97 1.83 -31.27
N GLN A 11 16.02 2.37 -30.04
CA GLN A 11 17.27 2.62 -29.33
C GLN A 11 17.95 1.34 -28.82
N VAL A 12 17.23 0.22 -28.76
CA VAL A 12 17.71 -1.08 -28.23
C VAL A 12 17.99 -2.10 -29.35
N SER A 13 17.46 -1.87 -30.55
CA SER A 13 17.55 -2.81 -31.69
C SER A 13 18.78 -2.60 -32.60
N GLU A 14 19.88 -2.01 -32.10
CA GLU A 14 21.13 -2.03 -32.87
C GLU A 14 21.60 -3.49 -33.05
N PRO A 15 21.76 -3.98 -34.30
CA PRO A 15 22.10 -5.37 -34.55
C PRO A 15 23.57 -5.59 -34.20
N GLY A 16 23.83 -6.14 -33.01
CA GLY A 16 25.18 -6.50 -32.58
C GLY A 16 25.37 -6.88 -31.11
N VAL A 17 24.37 -6.69 -30.24
CA VAL A 17 24.50 -6.97 -28.80
C VAL A 17 23.86 -8.30 -28.44
N ASP A 18 24.70 -9.25 -28.04
CA ASP A 18 24.35 -10.59 -27.58
C ASP A 18 23.38 -10.51 -26.37
N ALA A 19 22.19 -11.09 -26.50
CA ALA A 19 21.10 -11.06 -25.51
C ALA A 19 21.41 -11.80 -24.19
N THR A 20 22.66 -12.21 -24.00
CA THR A 20 23.19 -12.89 -22.82
C THR A 20 23.95 -11.97 -21.85
N SER A 21 24.25 -10.72 -22.22
CA SER A 21 24.87 -9.75 -21.31
C SER A 21 23.84 -9.04 -20.43
N ASN A 22 24.15 -8.85 -19.15
CA ASN A 22 23.30 -8.19 -18.14
C ASN A 22 23.09 -6.68 -18.40
N GLU A 23 23.57 -6.11 -19.51
CA GLU A 23 23.85 -4.68 -19.65
C GLU A 23 22.64 -3.82 -20.12
N LEU A 24 21.51 -4.40 -20.52
CA LEU A 24 20.33 -3.67 -21.04
C LEU A 24 19.00 -3.87 -20.26
N ARG A 25 19.03 -4.50 -19.08
CA ARG A 25 17.81 -5.04 -18.44
C ARG A 25 16.82 -4.01 -17.87
N VAL A 26 17.27 -2.85 -17.37
CA VAL A 26 16.38 -1.98 -16.59
C VAL A 26 15.37 -1.20 -17.47
N PRO A 27 15.76 -0.51 -18.56
CA PRO A 27 14.81 0.14 -19.46
C PRO A 27 13.84 -0.85 -20.12
N LEU A 28 14.31 -2.06 -20.46
CA LEU A 28 13.48 -3.13 -21.01
C LEU A 28 12.46 -3.66 -20.00
N LEU A 29 12.86 -3.83 -18.74
CA LEU A 29 11.94 -4.23 -17.68
C LEU A 29 10.88 -3.17 -17.43
N LEU A 30 11.28 -1.90 -17.43
CA LEU A 30 10.37 -0.75 -17.31
C LEU A 30 9.34 -0.68 -18.43
N SER A 31 9.77 -0.91 -19.68
CA SER A 31 8.86 -0.99 -20.82
C SER A 31 7.94 -2.21 -20.72
N THR A 32 8.45 -3.33 -20.20
CA THR A 32 7.68 -4.55 -19.95
C THR A 32 6.60 -4.33 -18.89
N VAL A 33 6.92 -3.67 -17.77
CA VAL A 33 5.96 -3.31 -16.71
C VAL A 33 4.87 -2.41 -17.30
N LEU A 34 5.24 -1.35 -18.01
CA LEU A 34 4.28 -0.45 -18.65
C LEU A 34 3.38 -1.17 -19.68
N ARG A 35 3.95 -2.05 -20.51
CA ARG A 35 3.18 -2.85 -21.48
C ARG A 35 2.23 -3.81 -20.79
N ARG A 36 2.69 -4.51 -19.75
CA ARG A 36 1.88 -5.44 -18.96
C ARG A 36 0.65 -4.73 -18.39
N GLU A 37 0.84 -3.57 -17.76
CA GLU A 37 -0.28 -2.84 -17.17
C GLU A 37 -1.26 -2.32 -18.22
N GLN A 38 -0.76 -1.82 -19.34
CA GLN A 38 -1.62 -1.38 -20.44
C GLN A 38 -2.41 -2.54 -21.03
N MET A 39 -1.78 -3.70 -21.20
CA MET A 39 -2.44 -4.91 -21.67
C MET A 39 -3.52 -5.36 -20.69
N GLU A 40 -3.24 -5.33 -19.38
CA GLU A 40 -4.24 -5.66 -18.35
C GLU A 40 -5.43 -4.70 -18.39
N VAL A 41 -5.18 -3.39 -18.41
CA VAL A 41 -6.24 -2.38 -18.53
C VAL A 41 -7.06 -2.61 -19.80
N GLN A 42 -6.43 -2.98 -20.92
CA GLN A 42 -7.12 -3.23 -22.19
C GLN A 42 -7.94 -4.52 -22.15
N LEU A 43 -7.35 -5.65 -21.75
CA LEU A 43 -8.02 -6.94 -21.62
C LEU A 43 -9.27 -6.83 -20.73
N ARG A 44 -9.18 -6.01 -19.68
CA ARG A 44 -10.28 -5.82 -18.74
C ARG A 44 -11.36 -4.89 -19.29
N ARG A 45 -11.00 -3.81 -20.01
CA ARG A 45 -11.99 -3.02 -20.77
C ARG A 45 -12.72 -3.87 -21.79
N ASP A 46 -12.02 -4.79 -22.44
CA ASP A 46 -12.60 -5.69 -23.42
C ASP A 46 -13.57 -6.69 -22.74
N ALA A 47 -13.22 -7.24 -21.57
CA ALA A 47 -14.12 -8.11 -20.79
C ALA A 47 -15.42 -7.40 -20.37
N VAL A 48 -15.30 -6.14 -19.97
CA VAL A 48 -16.44 -5.28 -19.57
C VAL A 48 -17.32 -4.95 -20.77
N SER A 49 -16.71 -4.60 -21.90
CA SER A 49 -17.44 -4.31 -23.15
C SER A 49 -18.20 -5.53 -23.69
N LYS A 50 -17.78 -6.74 -23.32
CA LYS A 50 -18.42 -8.01 -23.69
C LYS A 50 -19.51 -8.45 -22.70
N GLY A 51 -19.84 -7.65 -21.68
CA GLY A 51 -20.87 -7.99 -20.70
C GLY A 51 -20.49 -9.18 -19.80
N MET A 52 -19.20 -9.44 -19.59
CA MET A 52 -18.70 -10.61 -18.86
C MET A 52 -18.46 -10.35 -17.36
N LEU A 53 -19.11 -9.34 -16.78
CA LEU A 53 -18.99 -9.08 -15.35
C LEU A 53 -19.72 -10.19 -14.58
N LEU A 54 -19.01 -10.87 -13.68
CA LEU A 54 -19.63 -11.87 -12.82
C LEU A 54 -20.74 -11.23 -11.98
N GLU A 55 -21.81 -11.98 -11.78
CA GLU A 55 -22.88 -11.57 -10.89
C GLU A 55 -22.37 -11.41 -9.45
N ARG A 56 -23.02 -10.55 -8.67
CA ARG A 56 -22.72 -10.43 -7.24
C ARG A 56 -23.07 -11.76 -6.56
N PRO A 57 -22.15 -12.41 -5.82
CA PRO A 57 -22.50 -13.63 -5.09
C PRO A 57 -23.55 -13.34 -4.02
N ASP A 58 -24.38 -14.34 -3.70
CA ASP A 58 -25.36 -14.21 -2.62
C ASP A 58 -24.68 -14.16 -1.23
N LEU A 59 -25.26 -13.41 -0.29
CA LEU A 59 -24.74 -13.29 1.08
C LEU A 59 -24.64 -14.64 1.81
N GLN A 60 -25.61 -15.53 1.63
CA GLN A 60 -25.57 -16.86 2.23
C GLN A 60 -24.47 -17.73 1.60
N ALA A 61 -24.23 -17.58 0.29
CA ALA A 61 -23.12 -18.25 -0.39
C ALA A 61 -21.76 -17.78 0.16
N ILE A 62 -21.60 -16.47 0.41
CA ILE A 62 -20.41 -15.90 1.05
C ILE A 62 -20.15 -16.54 2.42
N MET A 63 -21.22 -16.86 3.16
CA MET A 63 -21.15 -17.46 4.50
C MET A 63 -21.08 -19.00 4.49
N GLY A 64 -21.08 -19.64 3.32
CA GLY A 64 -20.95 -21.09 3.21
C GLY A 64 -19.55 -21.61 3.57
N SER A 65 -19.42 -22.91 3.85
CA SER A 65 -18.13 -23.55 4.20
C SER A 65 -17.30 -24.03 3.00
N LYS A 66 -17.90 -24.19 1.80
CA LYS A 66 -17.20 -24.68 0.60
C LYS A 66 -16.33 -23.57 0.02
N ALA A 67 -15.01 -23.77 0.01
CA ALA A 67 -14.08 -22.64 -0.10
C ALA A 67 -13.18 -22.60 -1.34
N GLY A 68 -12.79 -23.74 -1.94
CA GLY A 68 -11.82 -23.73 -3.05
C GLY A 68 -12.30 -22.97 -4.30
N SER A 69 -13.28 -23.52 -5.02
CA SER A 69 -13.80 -22.91 -6.26
C SER A 69 -14.51 -21.57 -6.03
N PHE A 70 -15.07 -21.39 -4.84
CA PHE A 70 -15.86 -20.20 -4.51
C PHE A 70 -14.99 -18.98 -4.13
N ASP A 71 -13.86 -19.17 -3.44
CA ASP A 71 -12.93 -18.06 -3.19
C ASP A 71 -12.25 -17.59 -4.49
N HIS A 72 -11.98 -18.50 -5.42
CA HIS A 72 -11.54 -18.14 -6.77
C HIS A 72 -12.59 -17.30 -7.52
N TYR A 73 -13.87 -17.69 -7.44
CA TYR A 73 -14.98 -16.90 -7.99
C TYR A 73 -15.04 -15.50 -7.36
N ILE A 74 -14.97 -15.39 -6.03
CA ILE A 74 -14.98 -14.10 -5.31
C ILE A 74 -13.81 -13.23 -5.75
N ASN A 75 -12.61 -13.80 -5.88
CA ASN A 75 -11.42 -13.07 -6.32
C ASN A 75 -11.54 -12.60 -7.78
N THR A 76 -12.10 -13.44 -8.66
CA THR A 76 -12.38 -13.06 -10.05
C THR A 76 -13.40 -11.94 -10.12
N HIS A 77 -14.49 -12.04 -9.35
CA HIS A 77 -15.49 -10.98 -9.25
C HIS A 77 -14.87 -9.66 -8.73
N HIS A 78 -14.07 -9.73 -7.68
CA HIS A 78 -13.38 -8.57 -7.07
C HIS A 78 -12.47 -7.83 -8.06
N THR A 79 -11.67 -8.57 -8.82
CA THR A 79 -10.74 -8.02 -9.82
C THR A 79 -11.46 -7.47 -11.05
N GLN A 80 -12.54 -8.12 -11.49
CA GLN A 80 -13.38 -7.60 -12.58
C GLN A 80 -14.08 -6.31 -12.18
N LEU A 81 -14.68 -6.24 -10.99
CA LEU A 81 -15.40 -5.07 -10.50
C LEU A 81 -14.49 -3.83 -10.42
N ALA A 82 -13.26 -4.01 -9.93
CA ALA A 82 -12.26 -2.94 -9.84
C ALA A 82 -11.89 -2.35 -11.22
N ALA A 83 -11.89 -3.19 -12.25
CA ALA A 83 -11.51 -2.81 -13.59
C ALA A 83 -12.69 -2.28 -14.42
N ALA A 84 -13.88 -2.84 -14.19
CA ALA A 84 -15.12 -2.51 -14.86
C ALA A 84 -15.64 -1.13 -14.49
N ALA A 85 -15.62 -0.84 -13.18
CA ALA A 85 -16.23 0.37 -12.62
C ALA A 85 -17.57 0.72 -13.29
N PRO A 86 -18.53 -0.23 -13.38
CA PRO A 86 -19.77 -0.02 -14.11
C PRO A 86 -20.58 1.09 -13.42
N ASN A 87 -21.44 1.78 -14.16
CA ASN A 87 -22.33 2.79 -13.56
C ASN A 87 -23.37 2.20 -12.59
N THR A 88 -23.51 0.87 -12.57
CA THR A 88 -24.38 0.09 -11.67
C THR A 88 -23.56 -0.66 -10.62
N TRP A 89 -22.39 -0.14 -10.24
CA TRP A 89 -21.45 -0.84 -9.37
C TRP A 89 -22.05 -1.17 -8.00
N GLU A 90 -23.05 -0.40 -7.55
CA GLU A 90 -23.80 -0.58 -6.33
C GLU A 90 -24.45 -1.97 -6.29
N ASP A 91 -24.89 -2.49 -7.43
CA ASP A 91 -25.51 -3.82 -7.57
C ASP A 91 -24.49 -4.97 -7.42
N HIS A 92 -23.19 -4.65 -7.49
CA HIS A 92 -22.07 -5.59 -7.40
C HIS A 92 -21.34 -5.58 -6.05
N VAL A 93 -21.68 -4.66 -5.15
CA VAL A 93 -21.15 -4.61 -3.77
C VAL A 93 -22.27 -4.77 -2.75
N PHE A 94 -21.93 -4.78 -1.46
CA PHE A 94 -22.90 -4.84 -0.36
C PHE A 94 -22.86 -3.55 0.44
N GLY A 95 -24.03 -3.09 0.87
CA GLY A 95 -24.23 -2.01 1.81
C GLY A 95 -24.66 -2.56 3.17
N LEU A 96 -24.09 -2.06 4.25
CA LEU A 96 -24.45 -2.46 5.60
C LEU A 96 -25.92 -2.12 5.93
N LYS A 97 -26.36 -0.91 5.62
CA LYS A 97 -27.75 -0.48 5.82
C LYS A 97 -28.69 -1.19 4.84
N ARG A 98 -28.31 -1.24 3.56
CA ARG A 98 -29.10 -1.79 2.45
C ARG A 98 -29.31 -3.30 2.56
N ASP A 99 -28.25 -4.08 2.68
CA ASP A 99 -28.31 -5.54 2.52
C ASP A 99 -28.39 -6.29 3.86
N PHE A 100 -27.76 -5.81 4.94
CA PHE A 100 -27.60 -6.62 6.16
C PHE A 100 -28.84 -6.60 7.06
N THR A 101 -29.50 -5.44 7.17
CA THR A 101 -30.59 -5.23 8.14
C THR A 101 -31.70 -6.28 8.03
N GLU A 102 -32.15 -6.57 6.81
CA GLU A 102 -33.19 -7.57 6.58
C GLU A 102 -32.60 -8.99 6.54
N THR A 103 -31.50 -9.19 5.81
CA THR A 103 -30.90 -10.51 5.60
C THR A 103 -30.46 -11.18 6.91
N PHE A 104 -29.96 -10.39 7.86
CA PHE A 104 -29.41 -10.88 9.13
C PHE A 104 -30.22 -10.49 10.35
N ARG A 105 -31.50 -10.15 10.17
CA ARG A 105 -32.42 -9.80 11.26
C ARG A 105 -32.45 -10.82 12.40
N TYR A 106 -32.31 -12.11 12.09
CA TYR A 106 -32.29 -13.19 13.08
C TYR A 106 -30.94 -13.37 13.78
N ALA A 107 -29.87 -12.79 13.23
CA ALA A 107 -28.55 -12.79 13.84
C ALA A 107 -28.29 -11.54 14.69
N THR A 108 -29.25 -10.60 14.74
CA THR A 108 -29.14 -9.38 15.53
C THR A 108 -29.01 -9.68 17.02
N SER A 109 -28.05 -9.03 17.68
CA SER A 109 -27.81 -9.14 19.11
C SER A 109 -29.00 -8.61 19.92
N PRO A 110 -29.23 -9.08 21.15
CA PRO A 110 -30.39 -8.67 21.95
C PRO A 110 -30.50 -7.16 22.23
N ASP A 111 -29.36 -6.48 22.27
CA ASP A 111 -29.20 -5.03 22.44
C ASP A 111 -29.19 -4.24 21.11
N ASN A 112 -29.39 -4.91 19.98
CA ASN A 112 -29.41 -4.36 18.63
C ASN A 112 -28.13 -3.60 18.22
N VAL A 113 -27.00 -3.89 18.90
CA VAL A 113 -25.73 -3.23 18.60
C VAL A 113 -25.02 -3.87 17.39
N GLY A 114 -25.31 -5.13 17.09
CA GLY A 114 -24.70 -5.82 15.95
C GLY A 114 -25.39 -7.11 15.52
N PHE A 115 -24.80 -7.78 14.53
CA PHE A 115 -25.13 -9.10 14.03
C PHE A 115 -24.06 -10.09 14.50
N PHE A 116 -24.45 -11.06 15.30
CA PHE A 116 -23.56 -12.06 15.86
C PHE A 116 -23.48 -13.30 14.98
N PHE A 117 -22.26 -13.75 14.73
CA PHE A 117 -22.00 -14.86 13.83
C PHE A 117 -20.98 -15.84 14.44
N GLN A 118 -21.27 -17.13 14.32
CA GLN A 118 -20.28 -18.18 14.52
C GLN A 118 -19.49 -18.34 13.22
N ARG A 119 -18.18 -18.09 13.26
CA ARG A 119 -17.32 -18.34 12.11
C ARG A 119 -17.18 -19.86 11.89
N PRO A 120 -16.91 -20.31 10.66
CA PRO A 120 -16.61 -21.73 10.40
C PRO A 120 -15.44 -22.20 11.27
N LYS A 121 -15.43 -23.47 11.68
CA LYS A 121 -14.28 -24.00 12.42
C LYS A 121 -13.06 -23.98 11.51
N GLU A 122 -11.90 -23.78 12.10
CA GLU A 122 -10.64 -23.72 11.36
C GLU A 122 -10.44 -24.97 10.50
N ALA A 123 -10.78 -26.15 11.03
CA ALA A 123 -10.70 -27.45 10.33
C ALA A 123 -11.61 -27.55 9.10
N ASP A 124 -12.70 -26.78 9.05
CA ASP A 124 -13.65 -26.77 7.92
C ASP A 124 -13.20 -25.82 6.79
N ILE A 125 -12.19 -24.99 7.06
CA ILE A 125 -11.62 -24.05 6.11
C ILE A 125 -10.38 -24.72 5.50
N LEU A 126 -10.53 -25.20 4.26
CA LEU A 126 -9.44 -25.82 3.50
C LEU A 126 -8.31 -24.84 3.19
N GLY A 127 -7.12 -25.39 2.93
CA GLY A 127 -5.93 -24.65 2.56
C GLY A 127 -5.00 -24.30 3.73
N TRP A 128 -3.85 -23.74 3.38
CA TRP A 128 -2.78 -23.39 4.32
C TRP A 128 -3.08 -22.07 5.01
N LYS A 129 -2.96 -22.06 6.33
CA LYS A 129 -3.29 -20.92 7.17
C LYS A 129 -2.03 -20.40 7.86
N MET A 130 -1.90 -19.10 7.93
CA MET A 130 -0.78 -18.41 8.58
C MET A 130 -1.31 -17.23 9.37
N PHE A 131 -0.70 -16.94 10.52
CA PHE A 131 -1.03 -15.79 11.36
C PHE A 131 -2.43 -15.83 12.03
N ASP A 132 -3.00 -17.01 12.27
CA ASP A 132 -4.37 -17.18 12.80
C ASP A 132 -4.52 -17.36 14.31
N HIS A 133 -3.42 -17.20 15.05
CA HIS A 133 -3.39 -17.29 16.52
C HIS A 133 -4.42 -16.40 17.24
N TYR A 134 -4.82 -15.28 16.64
CA TYR A 134 -5.82 -14.35 17.20
C TYR A 134 -7.19 -14.43 16.51
N ARG A 135 -7.37 -15.38 15.60
CA ARG A 135 -8.65 -15.55 14.91
C ARG A 135 -9.70 -16.03 15.91
N SER A 136 -10.71 -15.19 16.16
CA SER A 136 -11.87 -15.56 16.97
C SER A 136 -12.77 -16.56 16.24
N GLU A 137 -13.38 -17.49 16.98
CA GLU A 137 -14.43 -18.37 16.47
C GLU A 137 -15.76 -17.65 16.23
N THR A 138 -15.89 -16.42 16.72
CA THR A 138 -17.10 -15.59 16.60
C THR A 138 -16.76 -14.21 16.06
N ILE A 139 -17.76 -13.53 15.50
CA ILE A 139 -17.64 -12.13 15.11
C ILE A 139 -18.96 -11.41 15.40
N LEU A 140 -18.85 -10.19 15.90
CA LEU A 140 -19.96 -9.25 16.00
C LEU A 140 -19.76 -8.15 14.96
N LEU A 141 -20.67 -8.07 14.01
CA LEU A 141 -20.70 -7.04 12.97
C LEU A 141 -21.67 -5.93 13.37
N SER A 142 -21.24 -4.68 13.38
CA SER A 142 -22.10 -3.57 13.82
C SER A 142 -23.35 -3.43 12.97
N THR A 143 -24.46 -3.04 13.58
CA THR A 143 -25.57 -2.43 12.82
C THR A 143 -25.12 -1.06 12.30
N PHE A 144 -25.77 -0.54 11.26
CA PHE A 144 -25.42 0.78 10.71
C PHE A 144 -25.49 1.92 11.77
N PRO A 145 -26.52 2.00 12.65
CA PRO A 145 -26.54 3.00 13.72
C PRO A 145 -25.35 2.86 14.69
N THR A 146 -24.99 1.63 15.06
CA THR A 146 -23.84 1.37 15.92
C THR A 146 -22.53 1.72 15.24
N PHE A 147 -22.39 1.44 13.94
CA PHE A 147 -21.24 1.85 13.16
C PHE A 147 -21.07 3.38 13.20
N GLN A 148 -22.13 4.15 12.95
CA GLN A 148 -22.08 5.62 12.95
C GLN A 148 -21.73 6.18 14.34
N MET A 149 -22.33 5.61 15.39
CA MET A 149 -22.01 5.95 16.78
C MET A 149 -20.52 5.72 17.08
N ARG A 150 -19.99 4.55 16.69
CA ARG A 150 -18.57 4.20 16.88
C ARG A 150 -17.65 5.07 16.05
N PHE A 151 -18.00 5.35 14.80
CA PHE A 151 -17.24 6.25 13.93
C PHE A 151 -17.16 7.66 14.53
N THR A 152 -18.27 8.17 15.06
CA THR A 152 -18.30 9.46 15.75
C THR A 152 -17.44 9.42 17.02
N ALA A 153 -17.56 8.37 17.84
CA ALA A 153 -16.80 8.23 19.07
C ALA A 153 -15.28 8.11 18.84
N ILE A 154 -14.86 7.25 17.89
CA ILE A 154 -13.43 6.97 17.64
C ILE A 154 -12.71 8.16 17.00
N THR A 155 -13.46 9.01 16.27
CA THR A 155 -12.95 10.24 15.64
C THR A 155 -13.13 11.46 16.54
N GLY A 156 -13.78 11.34 17.70
CA GLY A 156 -14.09 12.46 18.58
C GLY A 156 -15.07 13.47 17.99
N GLY A 157 -15.88 13.06 17.01
CA GLY A 157 -16.87 13.93 16.36
C GLY A 157 -16.28 15.04 15.48
N ILE A 158 -14.99 14.97 15.13
CA ILE A 158 -14.31 16.03 14.36
C ILE A 158 -14.88 16.23 12.94
N PHE A 159 -15.67 15.27 12.45
CA PHE A 159 -16.32 15.30 11.13
C PHE A 159 -17.80 15.70 11.20
N ASN A 160 -18.32 16.14 12.35
CA ASN A 160 -19.70 16.61 12.46
C ASN A 160 -19.94 17.78 11.48
N GLY A 161 -20.95 17.65 10.62
CA GLY A 161 -21.26 18.63 9.57
C GLY A 161 -20.46 18.49 8.27
N LEU A 162 -19.56 17.50 8.17
CA LEU A 162 -18.85 17.20 6.92
C LEU A 162 -19.84 16.74 5.86
N ARG A 163 -19.68 17.26 4.64
CA ARG A 163 -20.38 16.77 3.44
C ARG A 163 -19.39 15.94 2.66
N TYR A 164 -19.70 14.67 2.45
CA TYR A 164 -18.78 13.73 1.84
C TYR A 164 -18.60 13.99 0.33
N SER A 165 -19.66 14.35 -0.40
CA SER A 165 -19.57 14.84 -1.80
C SER A 165 -18.61 14.01 -2.69
N ASN A 166 -18.91 12.72 -2.87
CA ASN A 166 -18.05 11.77 -3.59
C ASN A 166 -16.66 11.53 -2.95
N ALA A 167 -16.61 11.63 -1.62
CA ALA A 167 -15.52 11.15 -0.79
C ALA A 167 -15.99 9.98 0.07
N VAL A 168 -15.09 9.07 0.39
CA VAL A 168 -15.32 7.99 1.37
C VAL A 168 -14.16 7.89 2.33
N VAL A 169 -14.45 7.49 3.57
CA VAL A 169 -13.43 7.00 4.49
C VAL A 169 -13.28 5.50 4.27
N SER A 170 -12.05 5.00 4.20
CA SER A 170 -11.79 3.57 3.95
C SER A 170 -10.70 3.02 4.88
N GLY A 171 -10.50 1.71 4.87
CA GLY A 171 -9.36 1.07 5.53
C GLY A 171 -9.60 0.70 7.00
N GLY A 172 -8.55 0.79 7.81
CA GLY A 172 -8.51 0.20 9.16
C GLY A 172 -9.52 0.81 10.14
N ILE A 173 -9.86 2.09 9.99
CA ILE A 173 -10.83 2.77 10.86
C ILE A 173 -12.27 2.32 10.59
N VAL A 174 -12.61 2.05 9.31
CA VAL A 174 -13.92 1.52 8.93
C VAL A 174 -14.08 0.11 9.48
N LEU A 175 -13.04 -0.73 9.33
CA LEU A 175 -13.01 -2.06 9.95
C LEU A 175 -13.19 -1.99 11.48
N ALA A 176 -12.50 -1.06 12.15
CA ALA A 176 -12.61 -0.87 13.61
C ALA A 176 -14.06 -0.60 14.04
N CYS A 177 -14.73 0.30 13.32
CA CYS A 177 -16.12 0.65 13.57
C CYS A 177 -17.05 -0.52 13.24
N MET A 178 -16.71 -1.33 12.24
CA MET A 178 -17.49 -2.49 11.82
C MET A 178 -17.47 -3.62 12.85
N ILE A 179 -16.32 -3.92 13.49
CA ILE A 179 -16.15 -5.15 14.29
C ILE A 179 -15.99 -4.95 15.80
N GLY A 180 -15.89 -3.70 16.28
CA GLY A 180 -15.47 -3.44 17.66
C GLY A 180 -16.38 -4.08 18.72
N ASN A 181 -15.78 -4.64 19.77
CA ASN A 181 -16.33 -4.60 21.12
C ASN A 181 -15.45 -3.66 21.96
N GLU A 182 -15.95 -3.10 23.06
CA GLU A 182 -15.20 -2.14 23.90
C GLU A 182 -13.81 -2.66 24.36
N ALA A 183 -13.64 -3.99 24.41
CA ALA A 183 -12.39 -4.67 24.74
C ALA A 183 -11.29 -4.62 23.64
N ASP A 184 -11.63 -4.37 22.37
CA ASP A 184 -10.71 -4.43 21.22
C ASP A 184 -10.11 -3.06 20.82
N SER A 185 -10.38 -2.01 21.60
CA SER A 185 -10.00 -0.63 21.28
C SER A 185 -8.49 -0.44 21.04
N LYS A 186 -7.63 -1.21 21.70
CA LYS A 186 -6.15 -1.08 21.62
C LYS A 186 -5.59 -1.36 20.22
N SER A 187 -6.08 -2.38 19.52
CA SER A 187 -5.57 -2.79 18.19
C SER A 187 -5.90 -1.78 17.06
N PHE A 188 -6.76 -0.81 17.37
CA PHE A 188 -7.21 0.24 16.45
C PHE A 188 -6.87 1.66 16.92
N GLN A 189 -6.20 1.83 18.06
CA GLN A 189 -5.78 3.16 18.56
C GLN A 189 -4.89 3.93 17.57
N GLY A 190 -4.06 3.23 16.80
CA GLY A 190 -3.22 3.83 15.75
C GLY A 190 -3.83 3.82 14.34
N SER A 191 -5.14 3.64 14.18
CA SER A 191 -5.77 3.71 12.85
C SER A 191 -6.00 5.16 12.46
N ASP A 192 -5.48 5.51 11.28
CA ASP A 192 -5.67 6.80 10.63
C ASP A 192 -7.05 6.89 9.97
N VAL A 193 -7.49 8.12 9.67
CA VAL A 193 -8.69 8.37 8.88
C VAL A 193 -8.27 8.72 7.46
N ASP A 194 -8.41 7.76 6.54
CA ASP A 194 -8.05 7.92 5.14
C ASP A 194 -9.28 8.21 4.28
N PHE A 195 -9.35 9.42 3.73
CA PHE A 195 -10.32 9.82 2.74
C PHE A 195 -9.82 9.50 1.33
N PHE A 196 -10.73 8.95 0.52
CA PHE A 196 -10.55 8.66 -0.89
C PHE A 196 -11.62 9.39 -1.67
N LEU A 197 -11.25 9.93 -2.84
CA LEU A 197 -12.15 10.63 -3.73
C LEU A 197 -12.44 9.76 -4.95
N TYR A 198 -13.69 9.78 -5.41
CA TYR A 198 -14.09 9.09 -6.63
C TYR A 198 -14.97 9.99 -7.49
N ASP A 199 -14.99 9.78 -8.81
CA ASP A 199 -15.86 10.50 -9.75
C ASP A 199 -15.91 12.03 -9.53
N THR A 200 -14.75 12.63 -9.27
CA THR A 200 -14.60 14.08 -9.06
C THR A 200 -13.64 14.68 -10.06
N THR A 201 -13.83 15.97 -10.32
CA THR A 201 -12.83 16.80 -10.97
C THR A 201 -11.77 17.24 -9.96
N PRO A 202 -10.54 17.60 -10.41
CA PRO A 202 -9.54 18.22 -9.54
C PRO A 202 -10.04 19.44 -8.77
N PHE A 203 -11.00 20.18 -9.34
CA PHE A 203 -11.62 21.34 -8.69
C PHE A 203 -12.55 20.93 -7.54
N GLU A 204 -13.43 19.95 -7.75
CA GLU A 204 -14.29 19.42 -6.69
C GLU A 204 -13.49 18.77 -5.57
N ALA A 205 -12.40 18.06 -5.91
CA ALA A 205 -11.47 17.50 -4.95
C ALA A 205 -10.81 18.58 -4.06
N GLU A 206 -10.45 19.72 -4.67
CA GLU A 206 -9.95 20.88 -3.92
C GLU A 206 -11.03 21.48 -3.01
N GLN A 207 -12.27 21.63 -3.49
CA GLN A 207 -13.38 22.11 -2.67
C GLN A 207 -13.67 21.19 -1.48
N PHE A 208 -13.60 19.87 -1.68
CA PHE A 208 -13.75 18.90 -0.59
C PHE A 208 -12.65 19.08 0.47
N LEU A 209 -11.39 19.20 0.06
CA LEU A 209 -10.27 19.40 1.00
C LEU A 209 -10.41 20.71 1.81
N GLN A 210 -10.88 21.79 1.18
CA GLN A 210 -11.18 23.05 1.87
C GLN A 210 -12.35 22.89 2.86
N HIS A 211 -13.43 22.22 2.44
CA HIS A 211 -14.59 21.93 3.30
C HIS A 211 -14.21 21.07 4.50
N LEU A 212 -13.34 20.07 4.29
CA LEU A 212 -12.80 19.23 5.35
C LEU A 212 -11.99 20.04 6.35
N GLU A 213 -11.04 20.88 5.90
CA GLU A 213 -10.27 21.75 6.80
C GLU A 213 -11.19 22.67 7.61
N GLN A 214 -12.20 23.28 6.95
CA GLN A 214 -13.17 24.14 7.63
C GLN A 214 -13.93 23.37 8.71
N THR A 215 -14.37 22.14 8.41
CA THR A 215 -15.07 21.27 9.35
C THR A 215 -14.17 20.93 10.56
N LEU A 216 -12.91 20.58 10.31
CA LEU A 216 -11.94 20.31 11.38
C LEU A 216 -11.72 21.55 12.26
N ARG A 217 -11.58 22.74 11.65
CA ARG A 217 -11.42 24.01 12.39
C ARG A 217 -12.62 24.34 13.26
N GLN A 218 -13.84 24.00 12.82
CA GLN A 218 -15.07 24.23 13.57
C GLN A 218 -15.19 23.28 14.76
N ASN A 219 -14.77 22.02 14.60
CA ASN A 219 -14.97 20.98 15.60
C ASN A 219 -13.78 20.82 16.57
N ILE A 220 -12.60 21.38 16.27
CA ILE A 220 -11.38 21.20 17.05
C ILE A 220 -10.96 22.52 17.70
N PRO A 221 -11.08 22.66 19.04
CA PRO A 221 -10.53 23.80 19.76
C PRO A 221 -9.02 23.91 19.52
N ASN A 222 -8.52 25.14 19.34
CA ASN A 222 -7.09 25.38 19.08
C ASN A 222 -6.53 24.58 17.89
N TYR A 223 -7.34 24.33 16.85
CA TYR A 223 -6.97 23.56 15.66
C TYR A 223 -5.53 23.82 15.16
N THR A 224 -5.12 25.09 15.06
CA THR A 224 -3.78 25.46 14.55
C THR A 224 -2.61 25.03 15.48
N GLN A 225 -2.87 24.81 16.77
CA GLN A 225 -1.90 24.22 17.71
C GLN A 225 -1.97 22.69 17.73
N TYR A 226 -3.10 22.12 17.31
CA TYR A 226 -3.38 20.69 17.41
C TYR A 226 -3.05 19.93 16.14
N TYR A 227 -3.10 20.57 14.97
CA TYR A 227 -2.80 19.95 13.70
C TYR A 227 -1.74 20.70 12.93
N HIS A 228 -0.76 19.94 12.44
CA HIS A 228 0.12 20.33 11.36
C HIS A 228 -0.43 19.78 10.04
N PHE A 229 -0.28 20.55 8.98
CA PHE A 229 -0.68 20.13 7.65
C PHE A 229 0.55 19.87 6.81
N THR A 230 0.53 18.70 6.17
CA THR A 230 1.64 18.18 5.38
C THR A 230 1.12 17.69 4.04
N ARG A 231 1.74 18.13 2.94
CA ARG A 231 1.42 17.69 1.57
C ARG A 231 2.52 16.79 1.01
N THR A 232 2.17 15.60 0.54
CA THR A 232 3.05 14.68 -0.20
C THR A 232 2.55 14.46 -1.64
N VAL A 233 3.27 13.66 -2.45
CA VAL A 233 2.78 13.22 -3.77
C VAL A 233 1.61 12.23 -3.72
N ASN A 234 1.32 11.68 -2.54
CA ASN A 234 0.29 10.67 -2.34
C ASN A 234 -0.89 11.23 -1.57
N THR A 235 -0.65 12.13 -0.63
CA THR A 235 -1.67 12.54 0.33
C THR A 235 -1.54 14.00 0.75
N PHE A 236 -2.68 14.58 1.11
CA PHE A 236 -2.75 15.69 2.05
C PHE A 236 -3.00 15.13 3.44
N THR A 237 -2.26 15.59 4.44
CA THR A 237 -2.27 14.98 5.77
C THR A 237 -2.38 16.04 6.84
N PHE A 238 -3.39 15.93 7.69
CA PHE A 238 -3.51 16.62 8.96
C PHE A 238 -2.92 15.69 10.03
N THR A 239 -1.74 16.03 10.54
CA THR A 239 -1.04 15.27 11.58
C THR A 239 -1.30 15.92 12.95
N PRO A 240 -1.84 15.18 13.93
CA PRO A 240 -2.02 15.71 15.28
C PRO A 240 -0.66 15.95 15.96
N THR A 241 -0.54 17.05 16.70
CA THR A 241 0.58 17.29 17.61
C THR A 241 0.51 16.37 18.83
N MET A 242 1.60 16.24 19.59
CA MET A 242 1.60 15.41 20.81
C MET A 242 0.47 15.75 21.80
N PRO A 243 0.15 17.03 22.07
CA PRO A 243 -1.03 17.38 22.85
C PRO A 243 -2.34 16.86 22.24
N ALA A 244 -2.50 16.98 20.93
CA ALA A 244 -3.69 16.51 20.21
C ALA A 244 -3.84 14.98 20.24
N VAL A 245 -2.74 14.23 20.07
CA VAL A 245 -2.72 12.77 20.22
C VAL A 245 -3.17 12.37 21.62
N THR A 246 -2.69 13.09 22.66
CA THR A 246 -3.08 12.85 24.06
C THR A 246 -4.57 13.13 24.29
N ALA A 247 -5.15 14.08 23.55
CA ALA A 247 -6.57 14.38 23.54
C ALA A 247 -7.43 13.40 22.70
N GLY A 248 -6.82 12.34 22.15
CA GLY A 248 -7.52 11.32 21.36
C GLY A 248 -7.73 11.70 19.88
N LEU A 249 -7.12 12.79 19.41
CA LEU A 249 -7.17 13.19 18.00
C LEU A 249 -6.24 12.32 17.15
N ARG A 250 -6.63 12.11 15.89
CA ARG A 250 -6.01 11.14 14.99
C ARG A 250 -5.54 11.80 13.70
N LYS A 251 -4.59 11.18 13.02
CA LYS A 251 -4.17 11.64 11.70
C LYS A 251 -5.34 11.50 10.71
N VAL A 252 -5.57 12.56 9.93
CA VAL A 252 -6.59 12.59 8.86
C VAL A 252 -5.86 12.80 7.55
N GLN A 253 -6.14 11.96 6.55
CA GLN A 253 -5.45 11.97 5.28
C GLN A 253 -6.45 12.00 4.13
N ILE A 254 -6.09 12.65 3.04
CA ILE A 254 -6.81 12.61 1.77
C ILE A 254 -5.86 12.08 0.72
N VAL A 255 -6.21 10.95 0.12
CA VAL A 255 -5.46 10.35 -0.99
C VAL A 255 -5.66 11.20 -2.24
N THR A 256 -4.55 11.58 -2.87
CA THR A 256 -4.52 12.48 -4.05
C THR A 256 -4.98 11.80 -5.33
N THR A 257 -5.07 10.47 -5.36
CA THR A 257 -5.63 9.71 -6.48
C THR A 257 -7.15 9.86 -6.51
N ILE A 258 -7.68 10.33 -7.64
CA ILE A 258 -9.12 10.34 -7.89
C ILE A 258 -9.51 9.04 -8.60
N TYR A 259 -10.30 8.22 -7.94
CA TYR A 259 -10.79 6.94 -8.44
C TYR A 259 -12.03 7.10 -9.31
N SER A 260 -12.40 6.07 -10.06
CA SER A 260 -13.61 6.12 -10.89
C SER A 260 -14.89 5.86 -10.07
N THR A 261 -14.84 4.93 -9.12
CA THR A 261 -15.98 4.51 -8.29
C THR A 261 -15.53 4.03 -6.91
N ILE A 262 -16.46 3.82 -5.97
CA ILE A 262 -16.14 3.24 -4.65
C ILE A 262 -15.53 1.83 -4.76
N PRO A 263 -16.05 0.90 -5.58
CA PRO A 263 -15.43 -0.42 -5.73
C PRO A 263 -14.02 -0.36 -6.29
N ASN A 264 -13.75 0.63 -7.14
CA ASN A 264 -12.38 0.90 -7.55
C ASN A 264 -11.50 1.21 -6.34
N ILE A 265 -11.92 2.01 -5.37
CA ILE A 265 -11.16 2.28 -4.14
C ILE A 265 -10.96 1.00 -3.32
N ILE A 266 -12.06 0.35 -2.90
CA ILE A 266 -11.99 -0.78 -1.96
C ILE A 266 -11.33 -2.03 -2.57
N SER A 267 -11.28 -2.15 -3.89
CA SER A 267 -10.57 -3.26 -4.54
C SER A 267 -9.06 -3.09 -4.65
N HIS A 268 -8.51 -1.91 -4.37
CA HIS A 268 -7.06 -1.69 -4.35
C HIS A 268 -6.43 -2.02 -2.99
N PHE A 269 -7.22 -2.41 -1.99
CA PHE A 269 -6.68 -2.92 -0.73
C PHE A 269 -6.08 -4.31 -0.93
N ASP A 270 -4.84 -4.46 -0.46
CA ASP A 270 -4.04 -5.67 -0.47
C ASP A 270 -4.57 -6.76 0.48
N LEU A 271 -5.24 -6.36 1.56
CA LEU A 271 -5.87 -7.25 2.53
C LEU A 271 -7.39 -7.10 2.47
N ALA A 272 -8.09 -8.22 2.41
CA ALA A 272 -9.55 -8.27 2.30
C ALA A 272 -10.34 -7.54 3.41
N PRO A 273 -10.01 -7.67 4.71
CA PRO A 273 -10.86 -7.13 5.78
C PRO A 273 -10.90 -5.59 5.80
N CYS A 274 -9.99 -4.90 5.12
CA CYS A 274 -10.00 -3.44 5.03
C CYS A 274 -10.56 -2.90 3.71
N ALA A 275 -11.06 -3.77 2.82
CA ALA A 275 -11.80 -3.40 1.61
C ALA A 275 -13.25 -2.98 1.94
N LEU A 276 -13.38 -1.95 2.79
CA LEU A 276 -14.63 -1.38 3.29
C LEU A 276 -14.57 0.15 3.16
N ALA A 277 -15.63 0.79 2.69
CA ALA A 277 -15.71 2.24 2.55
C ALA A 277 -16.99 2.82 3.15
N TYR A 278 -16.89 3.96 3.84
CA TYR A 278 -18.01 4.70 4.41
C TYR A 278 -18.14 6.07 3.75
N ASP A 279 -19.29 6.35 3.14
CA ASP A 279 -19.57 7.59 2.39
C ASP A 279 -20.40 8.62 3.17
N GLY A 280 -20.66 8.37 4.46
CA GLY A 280 -21.54 9.19 5.29
C GLY A 280 -22.97 8.65 5.41
N GLU A 281 -23.42 7.83 4.46
CA GLU A 281 -24.81 7.33 4.35
C GLU A 281 -24.90 5.80 4.35
N GLU A 282 -23.84 5.14 3.91
CA GLU A 282 -23.74 3.68 3.78
C GLU A 282 -22.29 3.20 4.00
N VAL A 283 -22.14 1.95 4.44
CA VAL A 283 -20.86 1.23 4.49
C VAL A 283 -20.83 0.18 3.38
N TRP A 284 -20.01 0.42 2.37
CA TRP A 284 -19.83 -0.41 1.18
C TRP A 284 -18.73 -1.45 1.36
N MET A 285 -18.98 -2.67 0.88
CA MET A 285 -18.09 -3.82 1.08
C MET A 285 -18.08 -4.72 -0.16
N THR A 286 -16.92 -5.24 -0.53
CA THR A 286 -16.85 -6.28 -1.59
C THR A 286 -17.19 -7.66 -1.03
N ALA A 287 -17.57 -8.60 -1.91
CA ALA A 287 -17.71 -10.01 -1.54
C ALA A 287 -16.42 -10.58 -0.90
N HIS A 288 -15.26 -10.10 -1.37
CA HIS A 288 -13.95 -10.48 -0.83
C HIS A 288 -13.77 -10.01 0.62
N ALA A 289 -14.18 -8.78 0.94
CA ALA A 289 -14.15 -8.28 2.31
C ALA A 289 -15.08 -9.09 3.23
N LEU A 290 -16.32 -9.33 2.80
CA LEU A 290 -17.29 -10.11 3.55
C LEU A 290 -16.84 -11.54 3.80
N ARG A 291 -16.25 -12.19 2.79
CA ARG A 291 -15.67 -13.52 2.93
C ARG A 291 -14.58 -13.56 4.00
N SER A 292 -13.78 -12.50 4.12
CA SER A 292 -12.76 -12.38 5.16
C SER A 292 -13.34 -12.09 6.54
N LEU A 293 -14.35 -11.22 6.64
CA LEU A 293 -15.12 -11.00 7.88
C LEU A 293 -15.78 -12.27 8.37
N TRP A 294 -16.26 -13.12 7.48
CA TRP A 294 -16.88 -14.41 7.84
C TRP A 294 -15.83 -15.46 8.25
N THR A 295 -14.82 -15.68 7.43
CA THR A 295 -13.88 -16.80 7.62
C THR A 295 -12.77 -16.48 8.62
N GLY A 296 -12.38 -15.21 8.76
CA GLY A 296 -11.19 -14.77 9.51
C GLY A 296 -9.91 -14.80 8.70
N TYR A 297 -10.00 -15.01 7.39
CA TYR A 297 -8.86 -15.14 6.50
C TYR A 297 -8.95 -14.21 5.30
N THR A 298 -7.83 -13.62 4.90
CA THR A 298 -7.64 -13.07 3.56
C THR A 298 -7.13 -14.18 2.66
N TYR A 299 -7.80 -14.38 1.52
CA TYR A 299 -7.30 -15.26 0.47
C TYR A 299 -6.07 -14.63 -0.18
N VAL A 300 -4.92 -15.31 -0.11
CA VAL A 300 -3.65 -14.78 -0.62
C VAL A 300 -3.65 -14.82 -2.13
N THR A 301 -3.38 -13.67 -2.74
CA THR A 301 -3.12 -13.50 -4.17
C THR A 301 -1.78 -12.81 -4.37
N ASP A 302 -1.35 -12.61 -5.63
CA ASP A 302 -0.12 -11.86 -5.94
C ASP A 302 -0.11 -10.43 -5.36
N ALA A 303 -1.29 -9.87 -5.01
CA ALA A 303 -1.43 -8.58 -4.33
C ALA A 303 -0.61 -8.50 -3.03
N ILE A 304 -0.37 -9.64 -2.38
CA ILE A 304 0.36 -9.70 -1.12
C ILE A 304 1.78 -9.12 -1.25
N ARG A 305 2.37 -9.13 -2.45
CA ARG A 305 3.72 -8.59 -2.73
C ARG A 305 3.81 -7.08 -2.55
N GLY A 306 2.70 -6.36 -2.77
CA GLY A 306 2.57 -4.94 -2.47
C GLY A 306 2.33 -4.61 -0.99
N SER A 307 2.15 -5.64 -0.15
CA SER A 307 1.96 -5.51 1.30
C SER A 307 3.28 -5.48 2.06
N SER A 308 3.22 -5.03 3.32
CA SER A 308 4.34 -5.03 4.25
C SER A 308 4.19 -6.13 5.31
N ALA A 309 5.32 -6.59 5.84
CA ALA A 309 5.33 -7.56 6.94
C ALA A 309 4.59 -7.06 8.18
N SER A 310 4.75 -5.76 8.50
CA SER A 310 4.07 -5.12 9.62
C SER A 310 2.58 -5.05 9.43
N ARG A 311 2.11 -4.74 8.21
CA ARG A 311 0.68 -4.72 7.88
C ARG A 311 0.05 -6.09 8.07
N ILE A 312 0.68 -7.16 7.56
CA ILE A 312 0.20 -8.53 7.77
C ILE A 312 0.08 -8.84 9.27
N MET A 313 1.11 -8.55 10.06
CA MET A 313 1.09 -8.81 11.51
C MET A 313 0.08 -7.92 12.26
N LYS A 314 -0.12 -6.67 11.83
CA LYS A 314 -1.13 -5.74 12.37
C LYS A 314 -2.53 -6.28 12.16
N TYR A 315 -2.83 -6.86 11.00
CA TYR A 315 -4.14 -7.50 10.77
C TYR A 315 -4.26 -8.87 11.45
N ALA A 316 -3.15 -9.60 11.63
CA ALA A 316 -3.13 -10.78 12.48
C ALA A 316 -3.55 -10.45 13.93
N GLN A 317 -3.03 -9.37 14.53
CA GLN A 317 -3.45 -8.88 15.85
C GLN A 317 -4.93 -8.46 15.92
N ARG A 318 -5.55 -8.17 14.76
CA ARG A 318 -6.98 -7.85 14.64
C ARG A 318 -7.84 -9.08 14.38
N GLY A 319 -7.26 -10.28 14.44
CA GLY A 319 -7.95 -11.55 14.22
C GLY A 319 -8.15 -11.92 12.75
N TYR A 320 -7.39 -11.32 11.83
CA TYR A 320 -7.43 -11.62 10.40
C TYR A 320 -6.12 -12.22 9.93
N ALA A 321 -6.20 -13.48 9.51
CA ALA A 321 -5.08 -14.29 9.08
C ALA A 321 -4.98 -14.36 7.56
N LEU A 322 -3.96 -15.06 7.08
CA LEU A 322 -3.79 -15.35 5.65
C LEU A 322 -4.15 -16.81 5.36
N ARG A 323 -4.76 -17.04 4.20
CA ARG A 323 -5.05 -18.38 3.68
C ARG A 323 -4.56 -18.53 2.24
N LEU A 324 -3.85 -19.60 1.98
CA LEU A 324 -3.36 -19.99 0.65
C LEU A 324 -4.01 -21.31 0.21
N ASN A 325 -4.23 -21.48 -1.11
CA ASN A 325 -4.86 -22.58 -1.88
C ASN A 325 -5.31 -23.89 -1.20
N ASP A 326 -6.35 -24.49 -1.78
CA ASP A 326 -7.00 -25.74 -1.39
C ASP A 326 -6.09 -26.99 -1.56
N LEU A 327 -6.24 -27.97 -0.65
CA LEU A 327 -5.36 -29.09 -0.31
C LEU A 327 -5.28 -30.26 -1.33
N HIS A 328 -5.32 -29.96 -2.63
CA HIS A 328 -5.41 -30.99 -3.67
C HIS A 328 -4.39 -30.86 -4.81
N HIS A 329 -3.30 -30.12 -4.61
CA HIS A 329 -2.28 -29.89 -5.65
C HIS A 329 -0.87 -30.32 -5.16
N PRO A 330 0.05 -30.78 -6.05
CA PRO A 330 1.46 -31.07 -5.70
C PRO A 330 2.21 -29.92 -4.99
N GLU A 331 1.63 -28.72 -5.01
CA GLU A 331 2.04 -27.52 -4.27
C GLU A 331 2.00 -27.69 -2.74
N ASP A 332 1.19 -28.60 -2.21
CA ASP A 332 1.09 -28.88 -0.76
C ASP A 332 2.35 -29.50 -0.17
N ILE A 333 3.00 -30.39 -0.94
CA ILE A 333 4.26 -31.03 -0.53
C ILE A 333 5.34 -29.94 -0.43
N ARG A 334 5.38 -29.07 -1.43
CA ARG A 334 6.33 -27.96 -1.48
C ARG A 334 6.15 -27.00 -0.31
N LEU A 335 4.91 -26.62 0.04
CA LEU A 335 4.64 -25.76 1.20
C LEU A 335 5.10 -26.39 2.50
N ARG A 336 4.83 -27.69 2.72
CA ARG A 336 5.32 -28.43 3.88
C ARG A 336 6.84 -28.45 3.96
N ASP A 337 7.50 -28.69 2.84
CA ASP A 337 8.95 -28.72 2.75
C ASP A 337 9.56 -27.35 3.06
N VAL A 338 8.98 -26.28 2.50
CA VAL A 338 9.40 -24.90 2.77
C VAL A 338 9.18 -24.55 4.24
N LEU A 339 8.01 -24.86 4.82
CA LEU A 339 7.74 -24.67 6.25
C LEU A 339 8.73 -25.41 7.13
N SER A 340 8.97 -26.69 6.83
CA SER A 340 9.93 -27.53 7.55
C SER A 340 11.31 -26.88 7.53
N ASP A 341 11.84 -26.56 6.34
CA ASP A 341 13.15 -25.93 6.15
C ASP A 341 13.25 -24.58 6.88
N LYS A 342 12.29 -23.68 6.66
CA LYS A 342 12.31 -22.31 7.24
C LYS A 342 12.08 -22.30 8.74
N SER A 343 11.46 -23.33 9.31
CA SER A 343 11.29 -23.45 10.76
C SER A 343 12.57 -23.82 11.52
N ILE A 344 13.54 -24.48 10.86
CA ILE A 344 14.72 -25.06 11.53
C ILE A 344 15.59 -23.98 12.16
N LEU A 345 16.00 -22.97 11.39
CA LEU A 345 16.95 -21.96 11.86
C LEU A 345 16.38 -21.12 13.02
N PRO A 346 15.17 -20.52 12.92
CA PRO A 346 14.61 -19.71 14.00
C PRO A 346 14.44 -20.53 15.29
N ARG A 347 13.87 -21.75 15.18
CA ARG A 347 13.63 -22.61 16.35
C ARG A 347 14.94 -23.09 16.99
N LYS A 348 15.97 -23.41 16.19
CA LYS A 348 17.31 -23.77 16.69
C LYS A 348 17.98 -22.61 17.42
N MET A 349 17.85 -21.38 16.91
CA MET A 349 18.38 -20.19 17.56
C MET A 349 17.72 -19.92 18.91
N VAL A 350 16.39 -19.96 18.96
CA VAL A 350 15.64 -19.79 20.21
C VAL A 350 16.03 -20.84 21.25
N ARG A 351 16.14 -22.12 20.85
CA ARG A 351 16.59 -23.22 21.75
C ARG A 351 18.00 -22.98 22.31
N ARG A 352 18.93 -22.44 21.50
CA ARG A 352 20.32 -22.17 21.94
C ARG A 352 20.43 -21.08 22.99
N TRP A 353 19.49 -20.15 23.03
CA TRP A 353 19.58 -18.99 23.91
C TRP A 353 19.26 -19.26 25.40
N LYS A 354 18.92 -20.51 25.76
CA LYS A 354 18.76 -21.05 27.14
C LYS A 354 18.05 -20.13 28.16
N GLY A 355 17.28 -19.15 27.69
CA GLY A 355 16.68 -18.07 28.49
C GLY A 355 15.61 -17.32 27.69
N LYS A 356 14.88 -16.41 28.34
CA LYS A 356 13.70 -15.73 27.75
C LYS A 356 14.06 -15.00 26.44
N LEU A 357 13.15 -15.06 25.47
CA LEU A 357 13.22 -14.25 24.26
C LEU A 357 13.01 -12.78 24.65
N THR A 358 13.85 -11.89 24.12
CA THR A 358 13.80 -10.44 24.40
C THR A 358 13.71 -9.66 23.10
N ALA A 359 13.27 -8.40 23.16
CA ALA A 359 13.15 -7.53 21.98
C ALA A 359 14.46 -7.45 21.15
N ASN A 360 15.62 -7.30 21.80
CA ASN A 360 16.91 -7.27 21.11
C ASN A 360 17.23 -8.59 20.40
N ARG A 361 16.88 -9.73 21.01
CA ARG A 361 17.06 -11.05 20.40
C ARG A 361 16.13 -11.26 19.20
N ILE A 362 14.95 -10.65 19.19
CA ILE A 362 14.04 -10.68 18.05
C ILE A 362 14.64 -9.96 16.84
N SER A 363 15.23 -8.78 17.03
CA SER A 363 15.91 -8.09 15.93
C SER A 363 17.03 -8.94 15.30
N ILE A 364 17.80 -9.65 16.13
CA ILE A 364 18.81 -10.62 15.67
C ILE A 364 18.15 -11.77 14.89
N LEU A 365 17.04 -12.30 15.41
CA LEU A 365 16.30 -13.41 14.78
C LEU A 365 15.77 -12.99 13.40
N VAL A 366 15.09 -11.84 13.31
CA VAL A 366 14.58 -11.23 12.07
C VAL A 366 15.70 -11.07 11.05
N THR A 367 16.84 -10.52 11.49
CA THR A 367 18.01 -10.31 10.63
C THR A 367 18.55 -11.63 10.10
N ARG A 368 18.74 -12.63 10.99
CA ARG A 368 19.35 -13.93 10.65
C ARG A 368 18.44 -14.78 9.77
N THR A 369 17.16 -14.88 10.10
CA THR A 369 16.13 -15.52 9.27
C THR A 369 15.99 -14.81 7.94
N GLY A 370 16.26 -13.50 7.93
CA GLY A 370 16.17 -12.70 6.72
C GLY A 370 17.39 -12.76 5.80
N LEU A 371 18.51 -13.36 6.22
CA LEU A 371 19.75 -13.42 5.44
C LEU A 371 19.58 -14.20 4.14
N GLY A 372 20.17 -13.68 3.05
CA GLY A 372 20.15 -14.33 1.73
C GLY A 372 18.84 -14.18 0.96
N ARG A 373 17.80 -13.56 1.54
CA ARG A 373 16.55 -13.27 0.82
C ARG A 373 16.74 -12.21 -0.24
N LYS A 374 16.03 -12.36 -1.35
CA LYS A 374 15.93 -11.36 -2.41
C LYS A 374 14.63 -10.55 -2.22
N GLY A 375 14.72 -9.38 -1.59
CA GLY A 375 13.56 -8.49 -1.41
C GLY A 375 12.91 -8.55 -0.02
N GLN A 376 11.63 -8.15 0.05
CA GLN A 376 10.86 -8.11 1.31
C GLN A 376 10.32 -9.48 1.72
N TRP A 377 9.77 -9.55 2.93
CA TRP A 377 9.09 -10.76 3.44
C TRP A 377 7.93 -11.22 2.56
N THR A 378 7.23 -10.30 1.89
CA THR A 378 6.04 -10.60 1.09
C THR A 378 6.33 -10.91 -0.38
N HIS A 379 7.56 -10.70 -0.84
CA HIS A 379 7.92 -10.86 -2.26
C HIS A 379 8.08 -12.31 -2.71
N SER A 380 8.11 -13.26 -1.77
CA SER A 380 8.14 -14.68 -2.09
C SER A 380 7.42 -15.51 -1.03
N LEU A 381 6.98 -16.70 -1.41
CA LEU A 381 6.33 -17.63 -0.50
C LEU A 381 7.25 -18.01 0.66
N SER A 382 8.51 -18.30 0.33
CA SER A 382 9.57 -18.60 1.30
C SER A 382 9.78 -17.48 2.32
N GLY A 383 9.71 -16.22 1.87
CA GLY A 383 9.77 -15.05 2.73
C GLY A 383 8.57 -14.95 3.67
N LEU A 384 7.36 -15.19 3.15
CA LEU A 384 6.12 -15.09 3.91
C LEU A 384 6.01 -16.19 4.97
N VAL A 385 6.37 -17.42 4.61
CA VAL A 385 6.46 -18.55 5.53
C VAL A 385 7.51 -18.31 6.61
N SER A 386 8.67 -17.74 6.25
CA SER A 386 9.68 -17.38 7.25
C SER A 386 9.14 -16.34 8.24
N LEU A 387 8.33 -15.39 7.77
CA LEU A 387 7.67 -14.41 8.64
C LEU A 387 6.62 -15.07 9.55
N SER A 388 5.83 -16.02 9.05
CA SER A 388 4.83 -16.72 9.86
C SER A 388 5.47 -17.55 10.98
N VAL A 389 6.61 -18.19 10.72
CA VAL A 389 7.40 -18.88 11.74
C VAL A 389 7.91 -17.91 12.82
N LEU A 390 8.36 -16.70 12.42
CA LEU A 390 8.78 -15.69 13.40
C LEU A 390 7.60 -15.23 14.25
N TRP A 391 6.42 -15.08 13.65
CA TRP A 391 5.19 -14.72 14.35
C TRP A 391 4.78 -15.79 15.38
N GLU A 392 4.79 -17.07 15.01
CA GLU A 392 4.51 -18.21 15.91
C GLU A 392 5.37 -18.17 17.18
N LEU A 393 6.62 -17.70 17.08
CA LEU A 393 7.57 -17.66 18.20
C LEU A 393 7.30 -16.51 19.18
N VAL A 394 6.56 -15.48 18.79
CA VAL A 394 6.37 -14.25 19.59
C VAL A 394 4.92 -13.96 19.94
N GLN A 395 3.96 -14.53 19.21
CA GLN A 395 2.53 -14.32 19.44
C GLN A 395 2.14 -14.66 20.89
N GLY A 396 1.20 -13.90 21.44
CA GLY A 396 0.83 -13.96 22.87
C GLY A 396 1.71 -13.09 23.78
N HIS A 397 2.69 -12.38 23.22
CA HIS A 397 3.60 -11.50 23.96
C HIS A 397 3.70 -10.12 23.30
N VAL A 398 2.80 -9.21 23.67
CA VAL A 398 2.66 -7.85 23.10
C VAL A 398 4.00 -7.12 22.90
N HIS A 399 4.91 -7.14 23.88
CA HIS A 399 6.22 -6.48 23.76
C HIS A 399 7.13 -7.12 22.70
N LEU A 400 7.06 -8.44 22.53
CA LEU A 400 7.83 -9.19 21.54
C LEU A 400 7.23 -9.04 20.14
N GLU A 401 5.90 -9.05 20.03
CA GLU A 401 5.19 -8.75 18.78
C GLU A 401 5.53 -7.36 18.27
N ASN A 402 5.47 -6.33 19.13
CA ASN A 402 5.84 -4.97 18.77
C ASN A 402 7.30 -4.88 18.33
N ALA A 403 8.20 -5.63 18.98
CA ALA A 403 9.60 -5.70 18.57
C ALA A 403 9.79 -6.39 17.20
N LEU A 404 9.01 -7.44 16.90
CA LEU A 404 9.02 -8.10 15.60
C LEU A 404 8.48 -7.18 14.51
N ILE A 405 7.34 -6.52 14.74
CA ILE A 405 6.75 -5.54 13.80
C ILE A 405 7.74 -4.42 13.50
N ALA A 406 8.34 -3.82 14.53
CA ALA A 406 9.34 -2.77 14.36
C ALA A 406 10.60 -3.26 13.62
N SER A 407 11.09 -4.46 13.93
CA SER A 407 12.28 -5.01 13.27
C SER A 407 12.04 -5.39 11.81
N SER A 408 10.83 -5.84 11.48
CA SER A 408 10.43 -6.18 10.11
C SER A 408 10.19 -4.95 9.23
N ASN A 409 9.92 -3.78 9.84
CA ASN A 409 9.76 -2.49 9.13
C ASN A 409 11.07 -1.93 8.56
N GLY A 410 12.23 -2.29 9.10
CA GLY A 410 13.53 -1.74 8.65
C GLY A 410 13.86 -2.00 7.17
N GLY A 411 13.27 -3.03 6.56
CA GLY A 411 13.35 -3.30 5.12
C GLY A 411 12.22 -2.66 4.31
N GLY A 412 11.02 -2.50 4.89
CA GLY A 412 9.78 -2.11 4.21
C GLY A 412 9.59 -0.61 3.96
N MET A 413 10.57 0.23 4.34
CA MET A 413 10.49 1.70 4.20
C MET A 413 10.18 2.15 2.75
N LEU A 414 10.60 1.36 1.74
CA LEU A 414 10.31 1.59 0.33
C LEU A 414 8.84 1.32 -0.04
N TYR A 415 8.17 0.35 0.61
CA TYR A 415 6.79 -0.03 0.30
C TYR A 415 5.74 0.64 1.19
N GLY A 416 6.09 1.00 2.43
CA GLY A 416 5.28 1.92 3.22
C GLY A 416 4.99 3.20 2.44
N LEU A 417 5.96 3.72 1.68
CA LEU A 417 5.74 4.86 0.79
C LEU A 417 4.65 4.66 -0.29
N TYR A 418 4.29 3.43 -0.67
CA TYR A 418 3.21 3.16 -1.65
C TYR A 418 1.87 2.77 -1.02
N SER A 419 1.89 2.08 0.13
CA SER A 419 0.69 1.43 0.67
C SER A 419 0.30 1.89 2.09
N GLU A 420 1.25 2.44 2.87
CA GLU A 420 1.02 2.88 4.25
C GLU A 420 1.88 4.11 4.61
N PRO A 421 1.29 5.31 4.72
CA PRO A 421 2.05 6.51 5.07
C PRO A 421 2.81 6.28 6.38
N THR A 422 4.13 6.42 6.31
CA THR A 422 5.09 6.10 7.37
C THR A 422 4.58 6.54 8.75
N GLU A 423 4.33 5.56 9.65
CA GLU A 423 3.87 5.74 11.04
C GLU A 423 4.86 6.51 11.92
N GLN A 424 6.00 6.92 11.37
CA GLN A 424 6.88 7.88 12.01
C GLN A 424 7.08 9.04 11.04
N PRO A 425 6.78 10.31 11.44
CA PRO A 425 7.58 11.39 10.91
C PRO A 425 9.01 10.96 11.21
N SER A 426 9.79 10.69 10.18
CA SER A 426 11.23 10.56 10.35
C SER A 426 11.65 11.84 11.08
N GLN A 427 11.88 11.72 12.39
CA GLN A 427 12.33 12.82 13.20
C GLN A 427 13.57 13.37 12.51
N GLY A 428 13.46 14.58 11.98
CA GLY A 428 14.60 15.36 11.53
C GLY A 428 15.29 14.87 10.26
N VAL A 429 14.57 14.67 9.16
CA VAL A 429 15.17 15.08 7.87
C VAL A 429 14.84 16.56 7.69
N ILE A 430 15.53 17.38 8.50
CA ILE A 430 15.59 18.82 8.32
C ILE A 430 16.11 19.03 6.90
N ALA A 431 15.51 19.99 6.19
CA ALA A 431 15.91 20.39 4.85
C ALA A 431 17.32 21.00 4.85
N GLU A 432 18.35 20.19 5.05
CA GLU A 432 19.69 20.44 4.54
C GLU A 432 19.68 20.02 3.07
N THR A 433 20.27 20.85 2.21
CA THR A 433 20.37 20.56 0.79
C THR A 433 21.05 19.20 0.59
N TYR A 434 20.35 18.21 0.00
CA TYR A 434 20.91 16.88 -0.34
C TYR A 434 22.06 16.92 -1.37
N ALA A 435 22.58 18.11 -1.66
CA ALA A 435 23.72 18.37 -2.53
C ALA A 435 24.92 17.52 -2.13
N GLU A 436 25.23 17.43 -0.84
CA GLU A 436 26.35 16.61 -0.37
C GLU A 436 26.17 15.13 -0.68
N ALA A 437 24.96 14.59 -0.51
CA ALA A 437 24.68 13.20 -0.85
C ALA A 437 24.89 12.96 -2.35
N PHE A 438 24.40 13.86 -3.21
CA PHE A 438 24.60 13.76 -4.66
C PHE A 438 26.06 13.96 -5.09
N VAL A 439 26.85 14.76 -4.36
CA VAL A 439 28.31 14.84 -4.55
C VAL A 439 28.98 13.51 -4.17
N ARG A 440 28.63 12.91 -3.03
CA ARG A 440 29.15 11.59 -2.60
C ARG A 440 28.73 10.45 -3.53
N MET A 441 27.57 10.57 -4.16
CA MET A 441 27.11 9.66 -5.22
C MET A 441 27.74 9.93 -6.58
N ASN A 442 28.61 10.94 -6.70
CA ASN A 442 29.18 11.38 -7.96
C ASN A 442 28.18 11.92 -8.99
N PHE A 443 26.94 12.27 -8.65
CA PHE A 443 26.07 12.97 -9.62
C PHE A 443 26.55 14.39 -9.89
N VAL A 444 27.31 14.98 -8.96
CA VAL A 444 27.69 16.39 -8.93
C VAL A 444 29.16 16.51 -8.57
N SER A 445 29.89 17.46 -9.17
CA SER A 445 31.25 17.76 -8.72
C SER A 445 31.22 18.66 -7.48
N ALA A 446 32.19 18.51 -6.58
CA ALA A 446 32.32 19.36 -5.40
C ALA A 446 32.45 20.86 -5.77
N GLN A 447 33.12 21.17 -6.90
CA GLN A 447 33.22 22.53 -7.42
C GLN A 447 31.88 23.08 -7.94
N ALA A 448 31.06 22.26 -8.62
CA ALA A 448 29.74 22.67 -9.08
C ALA A 448 28.77 22.92 -7.91
N SER A 449 28.88 22.12 -6.85
CA SER A 449 28.13 22.33 -5.59
C SER A 449 28.52 23.65 -4.91
N ASN A 450 29.82 23.96 -4.82
CA ASN A 450 30.32 25.15 -4.12
C ASN A 450 30.13 26.46 -4.90
N SER A 451 30.00 26.39 -6.23
CA SER A 451 29.85 27.56 -7.10
C SER A 451 28.40 28.01 -7.31
N GLY A 452 27.42 27.29 -6.75
CA GLY A 452 25.99 27.55 -6.99
C GLY A 452 25.55 27.32 -8.44
N THR A 453 26.42 26.75 -9.28
CA THR A 453 26.11 26.39 -10.68
C THR A 453 25.25 25.13 -10.77
N PHE A 454 25.20 24.36 -9.67
CA PHE A 454 24.34 23.21 -9.48
C PHE A 454 23.05 23.63 -8.76
N GLU A 455 21.96 23.76 -9.51
CA GLU A 455 20.64 24.05 -8.95
C GLU A 455 19.97 22.76 -8.47
N ILE A 456 20.22 22.36 -7.22
CA ILE A 456 19.16 21.69 -6.46
C ILE A 456 18.29 22.84 -5.97
N TYR A 457 17.12 23.03 -6.58
CA TYR A 457 16.14 23.97 -6.05
C TYR A 457 15.69 23.50 -4.67
N GLY A 458 16.41 23.97 -3.64
CA GLY A 458 16.06 23.91 -2.24
C GLY A 458 15.68 25.30 -1.76
N ARG A 459 14.46 25.74 -2.12
CA ARG A 459 13.72 26.75 -1.34
C ARG A 459 12.25 26.36 -1.32
N THR A 460 11.99 25.29 -0.58
CA THR A 460 10.99 25.12 0.49
C THR A 460 10.73 23.63 0.64
N GLU A 461 11.17 23.09 1.78
CA GLU A 461 10.64 21.89 2.47
C GLU A 461 10.70 20.54 1.71
N CYS A 462 11.50 19.65 2.30
CA CYS A 462 11.66 18.20 2.14
C CYS A 462 11.32 17.50 0.81
N LEU A 463 12.18 16.55 0.42
CA LEU A 463 12.03 15.62 -0.73
C LEU A 463 10.66 14.93 -0.89
N LEU A 464 9.81 14.95 0.14
CA LEU A 464 8.54 14.22 0.19
C LEU A 464 7.40 15.00 0.85
N HIS A 465 7.65 16.20 1.42
CA HIS A 465 6.60 16.93 2.11
C HIS A 465 6.80 18.45 2.22
N VAL A 466 5.69 19.20 2.21
CA VAL A 466 5.63 20.63 2.55
C VAL A 466 4.85 20.79 3.85
N ASP A 467 5.42 21.46 4.86
CA ASP A 467 4.81 21.77 6.16
C ASP A 467 4.29 23.21 6.15
N THR A 468 2.99 23.37 5.94
CA THR A 468 2.45 24.64 5.46
C THR A 468 0.98 24.80 5.87
N SER A 469 0.43 26.01 5.79
CA SER A 469 -1.04 26.16 5.74
C SER A 469 -1.59 25.49 4.47
N LEU A 470 -2.87 25.08 4.49
CA LEU A 470 -3.53 24.56 3.30
C LEU A 470 -3.44 25.55 2.11
N SER A 471 -3.61 26.84 2.38
CA SER A 471 -3.54 27.91 1.38
C SER A 471 -2.20 28.03 0.66
N MET A 472 -1.10 27.72 1.33
CA MET A 472 0.24 27.74 0.73
C MET A 472 0.57 26.39 0.07
N ALA A 473 0.03 25.28 0.58
CA ALA A 473 0.14 23.98 -0.08
C ALA A 473 -0.44 23.96 -1.51
N TYR A 474 -1.49 24.74 -1.78
CA TYR A 474 -2.05 24.91 -3.13
C TYR A 474 -1.27 25.84 -4.06
N LYS A 475 -0.36 26.65 -3.53
CA LYS A 475 0.39 27.62 -4.34
C LYS A 475 1.79 27.12 -4.65
N THR A 476 2.29 26.19 -3.83
CA THR A 476 3.63 25.63 -3.95
C THR A 476 3.68 24.53 -4.99
N THR A 477 4.53 24.70 -6.00
CA THR A 477 4.98 23.61 -6.87
C THR A 477 5.91 22.70 -6.07
N MET A 478 5.61 21.41 -6.03
CA MET A 478 6.54 20.44 -5.44
C MET A 478 7.62 20.10 -6.46
N THR A 479 8.86 20.11 -6.01
CA THR A 479 10.01 19.79 -6.85
C THR A 479 10.79 18.65 -6.19
N MET A 480 10.96 17.54 -6.89
CA MET A 480 11.60 16.34 -6.35
C MET A 480 12.80 15.95 -7.20
N SER A 481 13.91 15.62 -6.54
CA SER A 481 15.06 14.99 -7.19
C SER A 481 14.79 13.50 -7.38
N VAL A 482 15.02 13.01 -8.60
CA VAL A 482 14.72 11.63 -8.99
C VAL A 482 15.92 11.04 -9.75
N ILE A 483 16.49 9.97 -9.24
CA ILE A 483 17.49 9.17 -9.98
C ILE A 483 16.73 8.24 -10.93
N LEU A 484 16.95 8.37 -12.22
CA LEU A 484 16.31 7.55 -13.25
C LEU A 484 17.34 6.85 -14.13
N PRO A 485 17.07 5.61 -14.57
CA PRO A 485 17.86 4.98 -15.63
C PRO A 485 17.88 5.88 -16.87
N VAL A 486 19.06 6.00 -17.48
CA VAL A 486 19.21 6.75 -18.73
C VAL A 486 18.26 6.19 -19.79
N GLY A 487 17.58 7.08 -20.51
CA GLY A 487 16.59 6.73 -21.55
C GLY A 487 15.14 6.68 -21.06
N LEU A 488 14.90 6.62 -19.74
CA LEU A 488 13.53 6.55 -19.20
C LEU A 488 12.84 7.92 -19.08
N ARG A 489 13.62 8.99 -18.90
CA ARG A 489 13.09 10.35 -18.69
C ARG A 489 12.15 10.79 -19.81
N ILE A 490 12.59 10.72 -21.07
CA ILE A 490 11.82 11.21 -22.23
C ILE A 490 10.47 10.47 -22.38
N PRO A 491 10.42 9.13 -22.36
CA PRO A 491 9.17 8.37 -22.36
C PRO A 491 8.22 8.77 -21.23
N LEU A 492 8.72 8.87 -19.99
CA LEU A 492 7.90 9.25 -18.84
C LEU A 492 7.34 10.66 -18.99
N SER A 493 8.16 11.64 -19.41
CA SER A 493 7.71 13.01 -19.66
C SER A 493 6.58 13.06 -20.70
N ARG A 494 6.67 12.24 -21.75
CA ARG A 494 5.67 12.18 -22.83
C ARG A 494 4.35 11.54 -22.37
N LEU A 495 4.41 10.45 -21.61
CA LEU A 495 3.22 9.69 -21.20
C LEU A 495 2.28 10.49 -20.29
N SER A 496 2.84 11.24 -19.34
CA SER A 496 2.08 11.93 -18.30
C SER A 496 2.03 13.46 -18.49
N ARG A 497 2.58 13.96 -19.61
CA ARG A 497 2.86 15.40 -19.82
C ARG A 497 3.56 16.03 -18.61
N MET A 498 4.38 15.25 -17.92
CA MET A 498 5.03 15.67 -16.68
C MET A 498 6.19 16.61 -16.98
N ARG A 499 6.42 17.53 -16.05
CA ARG A 499 7.62 18.37 -16.07
C ARG A 499 8.74 17.58 -15.42
N LEU A 500 9.50 16.90 -16.27
CA LEU A 500 10.65 16.09 -15.85
C LEU A 500 11.84 16.47 -16.73
N SER A 501 12.83 17.11 -16.11
CA SER A 501 14.02 17.68 -16.76
C SER A 501 15.29 17.12 -16.12
N PRO A 502 16.42 17.05 -16.84
CA PRO A 502 17.69 16.70 -16.22
C PRO A 502 18.10 17.78 -15.20
N ALA A 503 18.71 17.38 -14.10
CA ALA A 503 19.29 18.31 -13.14
C ALA A 503 20.51 18.99 -13.75
N ARG A 504 20.48 20.34 -13.79
CA ARG A 504 21.52 21.13 -14.46
C ARG A 504 22.88 20.90 -13.80
N GLY A 505 23.89 20.59 -14.61
CA GLY A 505 25.25 20.33 -14.12
C GLY A 505 25.46 18.95 -13.48
N SER A 506 24.45 18.08 -13.51
CA SER A 506 24.63 16.67 -13.13
C SER A 506 25.30 15.87 -14.25
N ARG A 507 26.02 14.81 -13.86
CA ARG A 507 26.59 13.82 -14.77
C ARG A 507 25.89 12.48 -14.64
N ILE A 508 26.05 11.64 -15.65
CA ILE A 508 25.63 10.23 -15.61
C ILE A 508 26.51 9.49 -14.62
N VAL A 509 25.90 8.64 -13.80
CA VAL A 509 26.59 7.84 -12.78
C VAL A 509 26.19 6.38 -12.93
N GLN A 510 27.15 5.48 -12.72
CA GLN A 510 26.93 4.05 -12.72
C GLN A 510 26.76 3.49 -11.30
N ASP A 511 25.89 2.48 -11.16
CA ASP A 511 25.77 1.69 -9.93
C ASP A 511 26.76 0.50 -9.92
N ALA A 512 26.68 -0.36 -8.90
CA ALA A 512 27.57 -1.53 -8.76
C ALA A 512 27.45 -2.57 -9.89
N ALA A 513 26.37 -2.52 -10.66
CA ALA A 513 26.11 -3.42 -11.78
C ALA A 513 26.29 -2.70 -13.13
N ASN A 514 26.99 -1.56 -13.14
CA ASN A 514 27.27 -0.73 -14.31
C ASN A 514 26.03 -0.16 -15.01
N HIS A 515 24.86 -0.12 -14.34
CA HIS A 515 23.70 0.55 -14.92
C HIS A 515 23.88 2.06 -14.84
N GLU A 516 23.57 2.76 -15.94
CA GLU A 516 23.69 4.21 -16.04
C GLU A 516 22.44 4.94 -15.55
N PHE A 517 22.64 5.97 -14.73
CA PHE A 517 21.58 6.81 -14.19
C PHE A 517 21.83 8.28 -14.45
N GLU A 518 20.74 9.00 -14.75
CA GLU A 518 20.69 10.46 -14.78
C GLU A 518 19.94 10.99 -13.54
N LEU A 519 20.40 12.12 -13.00
CA LEU A 519 19.66 12.85 -11.98
C LEU A 519 18.65 13.78 -12.66
N CYS A 520 17.39 13.62 -12.33
CA CYS A 520 16.27 14.37 -12.87
C CYS A 520 15.59 15.22 -11.79
N ILE A 521 14.90 16.25 -12.25
CA ILE A 521 14.00 17.08 -11.46
C ILE A 521 12.58 16.85 -11.95
N TRP A 522 11.72 16.36 -11.06
CA TRP A 522 10.30 16.22 -11.30
C TRP A 522 9.55 17.37 -10.62
N GLU A 523 8.91 18.22 -11.42
CA GLU A 523 8.03 19.29 -10.94
C GLU A 523 6.56 18.85 -10.99
N LEU A 524 5.89 18.97 -9.85
CA LEU A 524 4.47 18.73 -9.67
C LEU A 524 3.76 20.04 -9.29
N PRO A 525 3.29 20.81 -10.30
CA PRO A 525 2.59 22.06 -10.03
C PRO A 525 1.23 21.82 -9.39
N PRO A 526 0.64 22.81 -8.69
CA PRO A 526 -0.61 22.63 -7.97
C PRO A 526 -1.78 22.11 -8.80
N TRP A 527 -1.96 22.59 -10.04
CA TRP A 527 -3.07 22.12 -10.90
C TRP A 527 -2.92 20.65 -11.38
N LYS A 528 -1.79 19.98 -11.07
CA LYS A 528 -1.56 18.55 -11.33
C LYS A 528 -1.49 17.70 -10.05
N LEU A 529 -1.88 18.29 -8.92
CA LEU A 529 -1.93 17.66 -7.60
C LEU A 529 -2.71 16.35 -7.60
N TRP A 530 -3.89 16.40 -8.20
CA TRP A 530 -4.84 15.30 -8.18
C TRP A 530 -4.46 14.28 -9.25
N GLY A 531 -4.12 13.08 -8.78
CA GLY A 531 -3.70 11.95 -9.57
C GLY A 531 -4.87 11.33 -10.34
N PRO A 532 -4.61 10.79 -11.54
CA PRO A 532 -5.62 10.08 -12.32
C PRO A 532 -5.95 8.73 -11.69
N ALA A 533 -7.16 8.23 -11.94
CA ALA A 533 -7.56 6.87 -11.56
C ALA A 533 -6.56 5.81 -12.05
N PRO A 534 -6.35 4.72 -11.29
CA PRO A 534 -5.35 3.69 -11.60
C PRO A 534 -5.48 3.07 -13.00
N GLN A 535 -6.69 3.01 -13.58
CA GLN A 535 -6.89 2.47 -14.93
C GLN A 535 -6.44 3.41 -16.05
N LYS A 536 -6.09 4.67 -15.75
CA LYS A 536 -5.62 5.62 -16.76
C LYS A 536 -4.15 5.38 -17.05
N ARG A 537 -3.77 5.44 -18.33
CA ARG A 537 -2.38 5.21 -18.81
C ARG A 537 -1.33 6.08 -18.11
N THR A 538 -1.72 7.27 -17.66
CA THR A 538 -0.87 8.20 -16.92
C THR A 538 -0.56 7.76 -15.49
N ALA A 539 -1.38 6.89 -14.89
CA ALA A 539 -1.20 6.42 -13.51
C ALA A 539 0.05 5.57 -13.36
N ALA A 540 0.32 4.65 -14.29
CA ALA A 540 1.51 3.82 -14.31
C ALA A 540 2.81 4.64 -14.32
N ALA A 541 2.89 5.66 -15.18
CA ALA A 541 4.04 6.55 -15.26
C ALA A 541 4.25 7.35 -13.96
N ILE A 542 3.16 7.82 -13.35
CA ILE A 542 3.19 8.48 -12.04
C ILE A 542 3.69 7.53 -10.96
N ARG A 543 3.22 6.27 -10.96
CA ARG A 543 3.61 5.27 -9.97
C ARG A 543 5.10 4.95 -10.06
N ILE A 544 5.63 4.74 -11.27
CA ILE A 544 7.07 4.56 -11.51
C ILE A 544 7.88 5.75 -10.98
N LEU A 545 7.44 6.98 -11.20
CA LEU A 545 8.13 8.17 -10.68
C LEU A 545 8.06 8.27 -9.16
N LYS A 546 6.91 8.00 -8.56
CA LYS A 546 6.77 7.86 -7.11
C LYS A 546 7.76 6.83 -6.59
N SER A 547 7.94 5.72 -7.32
CA SER A 547 8.87 4.69 -6.92
C SER A 547 10.33 5.08 -7.02
N ALA A 548 10.68 5.80 -8.06
CA ALA A 548 12.02 6.34 -8.24
C ALA A 548 12.33 7.40 -7.17
N VAL A 549 11.36 8.26 -6.81
CA VAL A 549 11.51 9.24 -5.71
C VAL A 549 11.77 8.53 -4.38
N ALA A 550 10.94 7.54 -4.04
CA ALA A 550 11.09 6.75 -2.81
C ALA A 550 12.48 6.07 -2.73
N LEU A 551 12.92 5.46 -3.83
CA LEU A 551 14.24 4.83 -3.89
C LEU A 551 15.40 5.83 -3.88
N THR A 552 15.21 7.01 -4.48
CA THR A 552 16.17 8.12 -4.41
C THR A 552 16.34 8.61 -2.99
N ALA A 553 15.25 8.86 -2.26
CA ALA A 553 15.30 9.28 -0.86
C ALA A 553 15.98 8.22 0.03
N TRP A 554 15.67 6.94 -0.18
CA TRP A 554 16.35 5.85 0.51
C TRP A 554 17.86 5.84 0.22
N ALA A 555 18.25 6.02 -1.04
CA ALA A 555 19.65 6.00 -1.43
C ALA A 555 20.44 7.17 -0.81
N ILE A 556 19.85 8.36 -0.81
CA ILE A 556 20.40 9.57 -0.15
C ILE A 556 20.68 9.28 1.31
N HIS A 557 19.68 8.81 2.04
CA HIS A 557 19.83 8.51 3.47
C HIS A 557 20.94 7.48 3.74
N LYS A 558 21.07 6.45 2.90
CA LYS A 558 22.15 5.45 3.05
C LYS A 558 23.54 6.05 2.80
N VAL A 559 23.68 6.93 1.81
CA VAL A 559 24.95 7.60 1.50
C VAL A 559 25.34 8.60 2.59
N GLU A 560 24.36 9.30 3.17
CA GLU A 560 24.58 10.18 4.33
C GLU A 560 25.08 9.40 5.54
N MET A 561 24.56 8.19 5.75
CA MET A 561 25.04 7.22 6.76
C MET A 561 26.39 6.57 6.41
N GLY A 562 27.07 7.02 5.35
CA GLY A 562 28.41 6.59 4.96
C GLY A 562 28.47 5.39 4.01
N ALA A 563 27.34 4.90 3.49
CA ALA A 563 27.35 3.81 2.52
C ALA A 563 27.82 4.33 1.13
N PRO A 564 28.79 3.67 0.48
CA PRO A 564 29.30 4.16 -0.80
C PRO A 564 28.39 3.79 -1.98
N TRP A 565 28.01 4.78 -2.80
CA TRP A 565 27.12 4.58 -3.97
C TRP A 565 27.55 3.46 -4.91
N HIS A 566 28.85 3.33 -5.20
CA HIS A 566 29.36 2.30 -6.13
C HIS A 566 29.14 0.86 -5.65
N ARG A 567 28.67 0.64 -4.41
CA ARG A 567 28.25 -0.67 -3.89
C ARG A 567 26.75 -0.89 -3.97
N PHE A 568 25.99 0.11 -4.39
CA PHE A 568 24.55 0.03 -4.48
C PHE A 568 24.19 -0.70 -5.76
N ASN A 569 23.28 -1.66 -5.65
CA ASN A 569 22.63 -2.26 -6.80
C ASN A 569 21.32 -1.50 -7.07
N TYR A 570 21.42 -0.20 -7.34
CA TYR A 570 20.26 0.70 -7.43
C TYR A 570 19.31 0.24 -8.54
N GLY A 571 19.83 -0.08 -9.73
CA GLY A 571 19.02 -0.53 -10.88
C GLY A 571 18.27 -1.82 -10.59
N ASN A 572 18.96 -2.82 -10.05
CA ASN A 572 18.35 -4.09 -9.65
C ASN A 572 17.32 -3.91 -8.52
N THR A 573 17.52 -2.95 -7.63
CA THR A 573 16.56 -2.64 -6.56
C THR A 573 15.32 -1.96 -7.14
N PHE A 574 15.51 -1.01 -8.06
CA PHE A 574 14.43 -0.32 -8.75
C PHE A 574 13.58 -1.28 -9.58
N ALA A 575 14.23 -2.12 -10.39
CA ALA A 575 13.61 -3.21 -11.13
C ALA A 575 12.71 -4.08 -10.26
N ARG A 576 13.24 -4.57 -9.14
CA ARG A 576 12.47 -5.39 -8.19
C ARG A 576 11.31 -4.64 -7.56
N ILE A 577 11.47 -3.34 -7.30
CA ILE A 577 10.35 -2.54 -6.78
C ILE A 577 9.19 -2.57 -7.76
N LEU A 578 9.46 -2.33 -9.03
CA LEU A 578 8.43 -2.29 -10.07
C LEU A 578 7.83 -3.67 -10.36
N GLU A 579 8.62 -4.74 -10.25
CA GLU A 579 8.12 -6.12 -10.39
C GLU A 579 7.16 -6.54 -9.27
N ASN A 580 7.35 -6.02 -8.05
CA ASN A 580 6.59 -6.39 -6.86
C ASN A 580 5.52 -5.35 -6.48
N ASP A 581 5.55 -4.15 -7.09
CA ASP A 581 4.51 -3.12 -7.01
C ASP A 581 3.31 -3.51 -7.89
N VAL A 582 2.64 -4.58 -7.46
CA VAL A 582 1.47 -5.16 -8.12
C VAL A 582 0.22 -4.51 -7.57
N ASP A 583 -0.54 -3.88 -8.46
CA ASP A 583 -1.86 -3.36 -8.13
C ASP A 583 -2.79 -4.53 -7.77
N ALA A 584 -3.35 -4.52 -6.54
CA ALA A 584 -4.24 -5.56 -6.04
C ALA A 584 -5.48 -5.74 -6.93
N ALA A 585 -5.93 -4.66 -7.58
CA ALA A 585 -7.00 -4.74 -8.55
C ALA A 585 -6.57 -5.44 -9.86
N LEU A 586 -5.27 -5.48 -10.18
CA LEU A 586 -4.72 -5.98 -11.46
C LEU A 586 -4.01 -7.35 -11.38
N VAL A 587 -4.22 -8.11 -10.31
CA VAL A 587 -3.60 -9.44 -10.11
C VAL A 587 -4.10 -10.50 -11.10
N ARG A 588 -3.21 -11.45 -11.46
CA ARG A 588 -3.48 -12.64 -12.29
C ARG A 588 -3.05 -13.93 -11.59
N GLU A 589 -3.72 -15.03 -11.92
CA GLU A 589 -3.36 -16.38 -11.44
C GLU A 589 -1.95 -16.82 -11.90
N ALA A 590 -1.58 -16.56 -13.16
CA ALA A 590 -0.25 -16.92 -13.67
C ALA A 590 0.91 -16.25 -12.92
N HIS A 591 0.69 -15.03 -12.41
CA HIS A 591 1.69 -14.31 -11.62
C HIS A 591 1.84 -14.87 -10.21
N PHE A 592 0.72 -15.29 -9.62
CA PHE A 592 0.73 -15.95 -8.34
C PHE A 592 1.57 -17.25 -8.39
N GLN A 593 1.52 -17.98 -9.51
CA GLN A 593 2.35 -19.17 -9.72
C GLN A 593 3.86 -18.86 -9.77
N GLU A 594 4.28 -17.75 -10.37
CA GLU A 594 5.69 -17.31 -10.34
C GLU A 594 6.13 -16.97 -8.92
N TRP A 595 5.32 -16.21 -8.17
CA TRP A 595 5.58 -15.89 -6.77
C TRP A 595 5.66 -17.15 -5.89
N PHE A 596 4.78 -18.11 -6.16
CA PHE A 596 4.75 -19.41 -5.49
C PHE A 596 6.00 -20.25 -5.81
N GLN A 597 6.59 -20.05 -6.99
CA GLN A 597 7.81 -20.72 -7.43
C GLN A 597 9.10 -20.16 -6.80
N HIS A 598 9.05 -19.03 -6.11
CA HIS A 598 10.20 -18.35 -5.48
C HIS A 598 10.14 -18.36 -3.95
#